data_AF-A0A948WS66-F1
#
_entry.id   AF-A0A948WS66-F1
#
_cell.length_a   1.000
_cell.length_b   1.000
_cell.length_c   1.000
_cell.angle_alpha   90.00
_cell.angle_beta   90.00
_cell.angle_gamma   90.00
#
_symmetry.space_group_name_H-M   'P 1'
#
loop_
_entity.id
_entity.type
_entity.pdbx_description
1 polymer ?
#
loop_
_entity_poly.entity_id
_entity_poly.type
_entity_poly.pdbx_seq_one_letter_code
_entity_poly.pdbx_strand_id
1 'polypeptide(L)'
;MFTNGSKYFIGVTGFSAVVLVIYVVLVDGAVGGAVALASIMLAVGLLAGLALFNRDGDVEVGDAAAPANAVPVGSSLWPLVTTLGIVAMGVGLITHEIVFLLGLTALVAGFVEWVIQGWSESASSDRRFNNEARGRLIHPLEFPVLATVGAGVIVVSFSRIMLAISKTTGAVLFTIVGALVLAGGVFFAVRPNLKKSVAVGLCAIGAVGIVAGGIAGASVGKRDQLVEANEEDHFAHKECGEEKSKYFDFNAEAKVSMRSNPMATIEFVDGKLQARELGLKTPTTRITLQKSNDIPVIFRNKTEGEHRLTLFYGEKEVQEGVVEELHNCTQMIEEGEEQLLIVRIDKPSVASEKPYKFYVPGVEGQSIEVFVP
;
A
#
# COMPACT_ATOMS: atom_id res chain seq x y z
N MET A 1 -27.74 -33.29 40.10
CA MET A 1 -26.79 -32.97 41.18
C MET A 1 -25.99 -31.75 40.74
N PHE A 2 -25.97 -30.69 41.56
CA PHE A 2 -25.18 -29.48 41.31
C PHE A 2 -23.70 -29.77 41.56
N THR A 3 -22.85 -29.46 40.60
CA THR A 3 -21.40 -29.58 40.75
C THR A 3 -20.84 -28.45 41.62
N ASN A 4 -19.62 -28.58 42.13
CA ASN A 4 -19.01 -27.56 42.98
C ASN A 4 -18.87 -26.21 42.25
N GLY A 5 -18.50 -26.23 40.97
CA GLY A 5 -18.47 -25.02 40.14
C GLY A 5 -19.84 -24.36 39.98
N SER A 6 -20.90 -25.14 39.69
CA SER A 6 -22.25 -24.58 39.56
C SER A 6 -22.77 -23.97 40.86
N LYS A 7 -22.49 -24.58 42.02
CA LYS A 7 -22.87 -24.05 43.35
C LYS A 7 -22.20 -22.70 43.62
N TYR A 8 -20.91 -22.58 43.29
CA TYR A 8 -20.17 -21.33 43.44
C TYR A 8 -20.79 -20.20 42.61
N PHE A 9 -21.00 -20.41 41.30
CA PHE A 9 -21.55 -19.36 40.43
C PHE A 9 -23.01 -19.02 40.76
N ILE A 10 -23.84 -19.99 41.14
CA ILE A 10 -25.21 -19.73 41.64
C ILE A 10 -25.16 -18.89 42.91
N GLY A 11 -24.27 -19.23 43.85
CA GLY A 11 -24.09 -18.49 45.10
C GLY A 11 -23.65 -17.05 44.86
N VAL A 12 -22.65 -16.83 43.99
CA VAL A 12 -22.18 -15.49 43.62
C VAL A 12 -23.25 -14.70 42.88
N THR A 13 -24.02 -15.33 41.98
CA THR A 13 -25.14 -14.66 41.29
C THR A 13 -26.20 -14.17 42.26
N GLY A 14 -26.60 -15.02 43.22
CA GLY A 14 -27.54 -14.66 44.28
C GLY A 14 -27.01 -13.53 45.16
N PHE A 15 -25.73 -13.58 45.54
CA PHE A 15 -25.08 -12.51 46.29
C PHE A 15 -25.06 -11.19 45.52
N SER A 16 -24.67 -11.21 44.24
CA SER A 16 -24.67 -10.02 43.37
C SER A 16 -26.06 -9.41 43.21
N ALA A 17 -27.11 -10.24 43.12
CA ALA A 17 -28.50 -9.77 43.08
C ALA A 17 -28.89 -9.03 44.37
N VAL A 18 -28.52 -9.57 45.53
CA VAL A 18 -28.77 -8.93 46.83
C VAL A 18 -28.01 -7.60 46.94
N VAL A 19 -26.74 -7.57 46.56
CA VAL A 19 -25.92 -6.34 46.58
C VAL A 19 -26.47 -5.28 45.63
N LEU A 20 -26.94 -5.68 44.44
CA LEU A 20 -27.59 -4.77 43.50
C LEU A 20 -28.85 -4.13 44.11
N VAL A 21 -29.71 -4.93 44.75
CA VAL A 21 -30.93 -4.41 45.40
C VAL A 21 -30.56 -3.44 46.52
N ILE A 22 -29.59 -3.80 47.38
CA ILE A 22 -29.12 -2.92 48.46
C ILE A 22 -28.56 -1.62 47.88
N TYR A 23 -27.76 -1.69 46.81
CA TYR A 23 -27.16 -0.52 46.17
C TYR A 23 -28.23 0.43 45.60
N VAL A 24 -29.22 -0.10 44.87
CA VAL A 24 -30.31 0.71 44.29
C VAL A 24 -31.15 1.37 45.37
N VAL A 25 -31.34 0.74 46.53
CA VAL A 25 -32.13 1.28 47.65
C VAL A 25 -31.34 2.32 48.47
N LEU A 26 -30.03 2.11 48.68
CA LEU A 26 -29.23 2.94 49.58
C LEU A 26 -28.46 4.07 48.88
N VAL A 27 -28.23 3.97 47.57
CA VAL A 27 -27.40 4.90 46.82
C VAL A 27 -28.23 5.62 45.77
N ASP A 28 -28.79 6.76 46.15
CA ASP A 28 -29.62 7.58 45.26
C ASP A 28 -28.81 8.19 44.10
N GLY A 29 -29.36 8.10 42.89
CA GLY A 29 -28.87 8.78 41.69
C GLY A 29 -27.64 8.16 41.00
N ALA A 30 -27.04 7.10 41.55
CA ALA A 30 -25.83 6.49 41.00
C ALA A 30 -26.10 5.39 39.97
N VAL A 31 -26.68 5.76 38.82
CA VAL A 31 -27.06 4.82 37.74
C VAL A 31 -25.89 3.96 37.26
N GLY A 32 -24.68 4.52 37.20
CA GLY A 32 -23.48 3.81 36.73
C GLY A 32 -23.13 2.58 37.58
N GLY A 33 -23.26 2.66 38.90
CA GLY A 33 -22.96 1.52 39.78
C GLY A 33 -24.03 0.44 39.72
N ALA A 34 -25.29 0.82 39.55
CA ALA A 34 -26.39 -0.14 39.36
C ALA A 34 -26.22 -0.92 38.05
N VAL A 35 -25.84 -0.24 36.96
CA VAL A 35 -25.54 -0.88 35.66
C VAL A 35 -24.35 -1.83 35.78
N ALA A 36 -23.28 -1.44 36.48
CA ALA A 36 -22.12 -2.31 36.70
C ALA A 36 -22.46 -3.56 37.55
N LEU A 37 -23.24 -3.42 38.60
CA LEU A 37 -23.66 -4.56 39.43
C LEU A 37 -24.63 -5.49 38.68
N ALA A 38 -25.53 -4.93 37.88
CA ALA A 38 -26.43 -5.70 37.03
C ALA A 38 -25.67 -6.47 35.95
N SER A 39 -24.65 -5.88 35.32
CA SER A 39 -23.84 -6.55 34.31
C SER A 39 -23.00 -7.69 34.91
N ILE A 40 -22.43 -7.49 36.11
CA ILE A 40 -21.75 -8.57 36.86
C ILE A 40 -22.75 -9.69 37.17
N MET A 41 -23.92 -9.37 37.73
CA MET A 41 -24.94 -10.38 38.05
C MET A 41 -25.33 -11.21 36.82
N LEU A 42 -25.55 -10.56 35.67
CA LEU A 42 -25.88 -11.24 34.42
C LEU A 42 -24.72 -12.10 33.90
N ALA A 43 -23.47 -11.61 33.98
CA ALA A 43 -22.30 -12.36 33.56
C ALA A 43 -22.08 -13.61 34.41
N VAL A 44 -22.15 -13.50 35.74
CA VAL A 44 -22.02 -14.65 36.64
C VAL A 44 -23.22 -15.59 36.51
N GLY A 45 -24.42 -15.07 36.28
CA GLY A 45 -25.61 -15.87 36.01
C GLY A 45 -25.50 -16.68 34.72
N LEU A 46 -24.92 -16.09 33.66
CA LEU A 46 -24.62 -16.80 32.42
C LEU A 46 -23.60 -17.91 32.65
N LEU A 47 -22.52 -17.64 33.40
CA LEU A 47 -21.52 -18.65 33.77
C LEU A 47 -22.15 -19.78 34.61
N ALA A 48 -23.07 -19.46 35.51
CA ALA A 48 -23.83 -20.45 36.26
C ALA A 48 -24.67 -21.33 35.32
N GLY A 49 -25.39 -20.73 34.36
CA GLY A 49 -26.15 -21.45 33.35
C GLY A 49 -25.29 -22.37 32.48
N LEU A 50 -24.13 -21.87 32.01
CA LEU A 50 -23.17 -22.66 31.24
C LEU A 50 -22.57 -23.81 32.05
N ALA A 51 -22.23 -23.59 33.32
CA ALA A 51 -21.74 -24.63 34.21
C ALA A 51 -22.79 -25.73 34.44
N LEU A 52 -24.07 -25.35 34.58
CA LEU A 52 -25.19 -26.28 34.69
C LEU A 52 -25.43 -27.07 33.40
N PHE A 53 -25.21 -26.45 32.25
CA PHE A 53 -25.43 -27.05 30.94
C PHE A 53 -24.32 -28.03 30.57
N ASN A 54 -23.05 -27.61 30.69
CA ASN A 54 -21.93 -28.41 30.20
C ASN A 54 -21.58 -29.58 31.11
N ARG A 55 -21.63 -29.45 32.46
CA ARG A 55 -21.35 -30.51 33.47
C ARG A 55 -20.03 -31.30 33.33
N ASP A 56 -19.28 -31.16 32.24
CA ASP A 56 -18.22 -32.07 31.74
C ASP A 56 -16.81 -31.77 32.24
N GLY A 57 -16.66 -30.91 33.26
CA GLY A 57 -15.35 -30.47 33.74
C GLY A 57 -15.03 -30.77 35.21
N ASP A 58 -16.00 -31.24 36.00
CA ASP A 58 -15.78 -31.49 37.43
C ASP A 58 -15.28 -32.93 37.63
N VAL A 59 -13.96 -33.08 37.70
CA VAL A 59 -13.35 -34.25 38.32
C VAL A 59 -13.41 -34.02 39.82
N GLU A 60 -14.11 -34.87 40.57
CA GLU A 60 -14.10 -34.77 42.03
C GLU A 60 -12.67 -34.97 42.53
N VAL A 61 -12.03 -33.88 42.96
CA VAL A 61 -10.71 -33.91 43.59
C VAL A 61 -10.86 -34.62 44.92
N GLY A 62 -10.65 -35.93 44.92
CA GLY A 62 -10.78 -36.77 46.11
C GLY A 62 -10.77 -38.26 45.84
N ASP A 63 -11.55 -38.75 44.88
CA ASP A 63 -11.84 -40.20 44.75
C ASP A 63 -11.38 -40.87 43.45
N ALA A 64 -10.90 -40.10 42.48
CA ALA A 64 -10.14 -40.62 41.35
C ALA A 64 -8.80 -39.91 41.30
N ALA A 65 -7.70 -40.66 41.47
CA ALA A 65 -6.40 -40.17 41.07
C ALA A 65 -6.53 -39.59 39.66
N ALA A 66 -6.12 -38.33 39.46
CA ALA A 66 -5.96 -37.77 38.11
C ALA A 66 -5.30 -38.87 37.28
N PRO A 67 -5.88 -39.28 36.14
CA PRO A 67 -5.44 -40.49 35.46
C PRO A 67 -3.93 -40.36 35.30
N ALA A 68 -3.16 -41.33 35.79
CA ALA A 68 -1.70 -41.28 35.74
C ALA A 68 -1.15 -41.15 34.28
N ASN A 69 -2.06 -41.27 33.31
CA ASN A 69 -1.87 -41.09 31.88
C ASN A 69 -2.45 -39.78 31.34
N ALA A 70 -2.74 -38.77 32.18
CA ALA A 70 -3.15 -37.44 31.74
C ALA A 70 -1.99 -36.82 30.95
N VAL A 71 -2.09 -36.92 29.63
CA VAL A 71 -1.06 -36.43 28.73
C VAL A 71 -1.11 -34.90 28.73
N PRO A 72 0.01 -34.19 28.92
CA PRO A 72 0.01 -32.73 28.94
C PRO A 72 -0.54 -32.16 27.63
N VAL A 73 -1.34 -31.10 27.75
CA VAL A 73 -1.81 -30.26 26.64
C VAL A 73 -0.62 -29.77 25.83
N GLY A 74 -0.79 -29.66 24.51
CA GLY A 74 0.27 -29.24 23.62
C GLY A 74 0.76 -27.83 23.94
N SER A 75 2.03 -27.53 23.66
CA SER A 75 2.50 -26.14 23.69
C SER A 75 1.80 -25.33 22.59
N SER A 76 1.09 -24.26 22.96
CA SER A 76 0.44 -23.35 22.02
C SER A 76 1.08 -21.96 22.05
N LEU A 77 1.42 -21.43 20.87
CA LEU A 77 1.90 -20.07 20.70
C LEU A 77 0.76 -19.05 20.47
N TRP A 78 -0.45 -19.52 20.16
CA TRP A 78 -1.60 -18.68 19.86
C TRP A 78 -2.06 -17.76 21.00
N PRO A 79 -1.98 -18.14 22.30
CA PRO A 79 -2.22 -17.21 23.39
C PRO A 79 -1.28 -15.99 23.33
N LEU A 80 0.00 -16.22 23.01
CA LEU A 80 0.98 -15.16 22.88
C LEU A 80 0.66 -14.26 21.67
N VAL A 81 0.32 -14.83 20.52
CA VAL A 81 -0.12 -14.06 19.34
C VAL A 81 -1.36 -13.22 19.66
N THR A 82 -2.32 -13.78 20.39
CA THR A 82 -3.54 -13.09 20.83
C THR A 82 -3.20 -11.89 21.73
N THR A 83 -2.30 -12.08 22.70
CA THR A 83 -1.84 -10.97 23.56
C THR A 83 -1.11 -9.88 22.79
N LEU A 84 -0.24 -10.24 21.85
CA LEU A 84 0.42 -9.27 20.97
C LEU A 84 -0.59 -8.52 20.11
N GLY A 85 -1.63 -9.20 19.61
CA GLY A 85 -2.73 -8.60 18.88
C GLY A 85 -3.49 -7.55 19.69
N ILE A 86 -3.84 -7.86 20.95
CA ILE A 86 -4.49 -6.91 21.87
C ILE A 86 -3.61 -5.68 22.10
N VAL A 87 -2.32 -5.88 22.39
CA VAL A 87 -1.37 -4.78 22.61
C VAL A 87 -1.25 -3.92 21.36
N ALA A 88 -1.04 -4.52 20.19
CA ALA A 88 -0.92 -3.81 18.92
C ALA A 88 -2.21 -3.06 18.56
N MET A 89 -3.38 -3.65 18.82
CA MET A 89 -4.67 -2.99 18.61
C MET A 89 -4.82 -1.77 19.51
N GLY A 90 -4.46 -1.88 20.80
CA GLY A 90 -4.46 -0.74 21.73
C GLY A 90 -3.51 0.39 21.32
N VAL A 91 -2.28 0.04 20.89
CA VAL A 91 -1.31 1.02 20.38
C VAL A 91 -1.78 1.65 19.08
N GLY A 92 -2.33 0.85 18.17
CA GLY A 92 -2.83 1.29 16.86
C GLY A 92 -3.99 2.26 16.97
N LEU A 93 -4.87 2.08 17.97
CA LEU A 93 -5.97 2.99 18.25
C LEU A 93 -5.50 4.43 18.52
N ILE A 94 -4.29 4.58 19.07
CA ILE A 94 -3.71 5.87 19.46
C ILE A 94 -2.77 6.40 18.37
N THR A 95 -2.12 5.52 17.61
CA THR A 95 -1.02 5.88 16.70
C THR A 95 -1.45 5.95 15.24
N HIS A 96 -1.76 4.80 14.63
CA HIS A 96 -2.05 4.67 13.21
C HIS A 96 -3.05 3.55 12.94
N GLU A 97 -3.99 3.82 12.03
CA GLU A 97 -5.04 2.87 11.60
C GLU A 97 -4.47 1.53 11.10
N ILE A 98 -3.36 1.55 10.37
CA ILE A 98 -2.74 0.31 9.86
C ILE A 98 -2.28 -0.59 11.01
N VAL A 99 -1.70 -0.02 12.07
CA VAL A 99 -1.24 -0.78 13.24
C VAL A 99 -2.45 -1.38 13.97
N PHE A 100 -3.55 -0.64 14.04
CA PHE A 100 -4.81 -1.11 14.62
C PHE A 100 -5.36 -2.32 13.85
N LEU A 101 -5.45 -2.23 12.52
CA LEU A 101 -5.95 -3.31 11.67
C LEU A 101 -5.09 -4.57 11.75
N LEU A 102 -3.76 -4.42 11.80
CA LEU A 102 -2.84 -5.55 11.99
C LEU A 102 -3.02 -6.20 13.37
N GLY A 103 -3.16 -5.39 14.42
CA GLY A 103 -3.43 -5.89 15.78
C GLY A 103 -4.76 -6.65 15.87
N LEU A 104 -5.83 -6.10 15.28
CA LEU A 104 -7.14 -6.75 15.20
C LEU A 104 -7.06 -8.08 14.42
N THR A 105 -6.35 -8.12 13.30
CA THR A 105 -6.18 -9.33 12.50
C THR A 105 -5.45 -10.42 13.30
N ALA A 106 -4.36 -10.06 13.99
CA ALA A 106 -3.62 -10.99 14.85
C ALA A 106 -4.46 -11.50 16.03
N LEU A 107 -5.29 -10.65 16.63
CA LEU A 107 -6.23 -11.01 17.69
C LEU A 107 -7.27 -12.02 17.19
N VAL A 108 -7.93 -11.76 16.06
CA VAL A 108 -8.94 -12.65 15.48
C VAL A 108 -8.31 -13.98 15.07
N ALA A 109 -7.19 -13.95 14.36
CA ALA A 109 -6.49 -15.16 13.93
C ALA A 109 -6.02 -16.00 15.14
N GLY A 110 -5.40 -15.35 16.13
CA GLY A 110 -4.96 -16.01 17.36
C GLY A 110 -6.12 -16.64 18.14
N PHE A 111 -7.25 -15.93 18.25
CA PHE A 111 -8.45 -16.46 18.90
C PHE A 111 -9.04 -17.66 18.16
N VAL A 112 -9.23 -17.56 16.85
CA VAL A 112 -9.79 -18.65 16.02
C VAL A 112 -8.91 -19.89 16.08
N GLU A 113 -7.60 -19.73 15.91
CA GLU A 113 -6.64 -20.84 15.97
C GLU A 113 -6.55 -21.45 17.37
N TRP A 114 -6.60 -20.63 18.42
CA TRP A 114 -6.60 -21.12 19.79
C TRP A 114 -7.86 -21.93 20.12
N VAL A 115 -9.04 -21.48 19.67
CA VAL A 115 -10.31 -22.21 19.82
C VAL A 115 -10.27 -23.53 19.05
N ILE A 116 -9.83 -23.51 17.80
CA ILE A 116 -9.75 -24.71 16.95
C ILE A 116 -8.73 -25.70 17.51
N GLN A 117 -7.59 -25.22 18.01
CA GLN A 117 -6.61 -26.06 18.69
C GLN A 117 -7.24 -26.72 19.92
N GLY A 118 -7.90 -25.94 20.80
CA GLY A 118 -8.55 -26.47 21.99
C GLY A 118 -9.63 -27.51 21.68
N TRP A 119 -10.49 -27.24 20.68
CA TRP A 119 -11.46 -28.20 20.17
C TRP A 119 -10.77 -29.48 19.66
N SER A 120 -9.74 -29.34 18.81
CA SER A 120 -9.07 -30.49 18.21
C SER A 120 -8.37 -31.36 19.23
N GLU A 121 -7.75 -30.76 20.27
CA GLU A 121 -7.09 -31.49 21.36
C GLU A 121 -8.09 -32.29 22.21
N SER A 122 -9.34 -31.83 22.29
CA SER A 122 -10.44 -32.48 23.00
C SER A 122 -11.26 -33.48 22.17
N ALA A 123 -11.01 -33.59 20.85
CA ALA A 123 -11.88 -34.35 19.95
C ALA A 123 -11.80 -35.88 20.13
N SER A 124 -10.65 -36.41 20.52
CA SER A 124 -10.41 -37.84 20.77
C SER A 124 -9.22 -38.03 21.73
N SER A 125 -9.09 -39.23 22.29
CA SER A 125 -7.89 -39.63 23.06
C SER A 125 -6.68 -39.93 22.17
N ASP A 126 -6.85 -40.04 20.85
CA ASP A 126 -5.76 -40.27 19.88
C ASP A 126 -5.25 -38.95 19.27
N ARG A 127 -3.98 -38.62 19.53
CA ARG A 127 -3.29 -37.43 18.99
C ARG A 127 -3.22 -37.42 17.47
N ARG A 128 -3.09 -38.58 16.82
CA ARG A 128 -3.00 -38.64 15.35
C ARG A 128 -4.33 -38.20 14.74
N PHE A 129 -5.43 -38.70 15.28
CA PHE A 129 -6.77 -38.29 14.88
C PHE A 129 -7.00 -36.79 15.09
N ASN A 130 -6.65 -36.27 16.26
CA ASN A 130 -6.82 -34.84 16.59
C ASN A 130 -6.05 -33.92 15.63
N ASN A 131 -4.80 -34.27 15.32
CA ASN A 131 -3.98 -33.51 14.36
C ASN A 131 -4.55 -33.56 12.94
N GLU A 132 -5.06 -34.72 12.50
CA GLU A 132 -5.73 -34.84 11.21
C GLU A 132 -7.04 -34.05 11.15
N ALA A 133 -7.83 -34.05 12.24
CA ALA A 133 -9.07 -33.30 12.33
C ALA A 133 -8.82 -31.78 12.23
N ARG A 134 -7.83 -31.24 12.98
CA ARG A 134 -7.38 -29.85 12.82
C ARG A 134 -6.95 -29.59 11.38
N GLY A 135 -6.06 -30.43 10.85
CA GLY A 135 -5.47 -30.24 9.54
C GLY A 135 -6.51 -30.18 8.42
N ARG A 136 -7.54 -31.03 8.45
CA ARG A 136 -8.63 -31.02 7.45
C ARG A 136 -9.47 -29.74 7.51
N LEU A 137 -9.66 -29.18 8.70
CA LEU A 137 -10.47 -27.98 8.90
C LEU A 137 -9.72 -26.71 8.50
N ILE A 138 -8.48 -26.55 8.96
CA ILE A 138 -7.78 -25.25 8.90
C ILE A 138 -6.70 -25.15 7.82
N HIS A 139 -6.01 -26.24 7.45
CA HIS A 139 -4.93 -26.16 6.45
C HIS A 139 -5.34 -25.55 5.10
N PRO A 140 -6.56 -25.77 4.57
CA PRO A 140 -7.00 -25.14 3.32
C PRO A 140 -7.00 -23.61 3.36
N LEU A 141 -7.18 -23.01 4.55
CA LEU A 141 -7.18 -21.57 4.76
C LEU A 141 -5.82 -21.07 5.31
N GLU A 142 -5.25 -21.78 6.27
CA GLU A 142 -4.02 -21.43 6.98
C GLU A 142 -2.84 -21.28 6.00
N PHE A 143 -2.63 -22.24 5.09
CA PHE A 143 -1.46 -22.19 4.20
C PHE A 143 -1.53 -21.05 3.16
N PRO A 144 -2.63 -20.81 2.43
CA PRO A 144 -2.70 -19.69 1.49
C PRO A 144 -2.59 -18.32 2.18
N VAL A 145 -3.24 -18.16 3.34
CA VAL A 145 -3.19 -16.91 4.11
C VAL A 145 -1.77 -16.65 4.61
N LEU A 146 -1.12 -17.63 5.26
CA LEU A 146 0.25 -17.48 5.72
C LEU A 146 1.23 -17.24 4.57
N ALA A 147 1.05 -17.91 3.43
CA ALA A 147 1.87 -17.67 2.24
C ALA A 147 1.71 -16.24 1.71
N THR A 148 0.48 -15.72 1.69
CA THR A 148 0.19 -14.36 1.22
C THR A 148 0.76 -13.31 2.17
N VAL A 149 0.58 -13.49 3.49
CA VAL A 149 1.15 -12.59 4.51
C VAL A 149 2.68 -12.62 4.45
N GLY A 150 3.27 -13.82 4.38
CA GLY A 150 4.73 -13.98 4.26
C GLY A 150 5.28 -13.31 3.00
N ALA A 151 4.63 -13.48 1.85
CA ALA A 151 5.01 -12.81 0.61
C ALA A 151 4.86 -11.29 0.71
N GLY A 152 3.77 -10.80 1.31
CA GLY A 152 3.55 -9.37 1.55
C GLY A 152 4.65 -8.74 2.40
N VAL A 153 5.08 -9.42 3.48
CA VAL A 153 6.19 -8.96 4.33
C VAL A 153 7.49 -8.86 3.53
N ILE A 154 7.78 -9.84 2.67
CA ILE A 154 8.97 -9.84 1.80
C ILE A 154 8.90 -8.65 0.82
N VAL A 155 7.76 -8.44 0.16
CA VAL A 155 7.56 -7.34 -0.81
C VAL A 155 7.74 -5.97 -0.14
N VAL A 156 7.13 -5.76 1.02
CA VAL A 156 7.25 -4.51 1.77
C VAL A 156 8.69 -4.29 2.23
N SER A 157 9.35 -5.32 2.77
CA SER A 157 10.74 -5.24 3.21
C SER A 157 11.67 -4.86 2.05
N PHE A 158 11.46 -5.49 0.90
CA PHE A 158 12.20 -5.20 -0.32
C PHE A 158 11.97 -3.78 -0.84
N SER A 159 10.73 -3.31 -0.81
CA SER A 159 10.39 -1.92 -1.13
C SER A 159 11.17 -0.94 -0.26
N ARG A 160 11.26 -1.20 1.05
CA ARG A 160 12.00 -0.35 2.00
C ARG A 160 13.51 -0.35 1.74
N ILE A 161 14.10 -1.49 1.40
CA ILE A 161 15.51 -1.57 0.98
C ILE A 161 15.74 -0.68 -0.25
N MET A 162 14.84 -0.77 -1.24
CA MET A 162 15.00 -0.03 -2.50
C MET A 162 14.79 1.47 -2.41
N LEU A 163 13.94 1.91 -1.49
CA LEU A 163 13.74 3.33 -1.23
C LEU A 163 14.95 3.96 -0.53
N ALA A 164 15.65 3.19 0.32
CA ALA A 164 16.78 3.67 1.09
C ALA A 164 18.11 3.68 0.32
N ILE A 165 18.29 2.75 -0.62
CA ILE A 165 19.57 2.56 -1.31
C ILE A 165 19.72 3.47 -2.54
N SER A 166 20.96 3.77 -2.95
CA SER A 166 21.24 4.58 -4.15
C SER A 166 20.88 3.83 -5.45
N LYS A 167 20.65 4.56 -6.57
CA LYS A 167 20.36 4.00 -7.90
C LYS A 167 21.36 2.93 -8.33
N THR A 168 22.65 3.23 -8.19
CA THR A 168 23.75 2.35 -8.65
C THR A 168 23.95 1.17 -7.72
N THR A 169 23.93 1.39 -6.40
CA THR A 169 24.08 0.32 -5.42
C THR A 169 22.87 -0.62 -5.46
N GLY A 170 21.65 -0.10 -5.65
CA GLY A 170 20.44 -0.91 -5.82
C GLY A 170 20.54 -1.87 -7.00
N ALA A 171 20.98 -1.39 -8.18
CA ALA A 171 21.16 -2.22 -9.36
C ALA A 171 22.19 -3.35 -9.15
N VAL A 172 23.31 -3.04 -8.50
CA VAL A 172 24.35 -4.04 -8.19
C VAL A 172 23.83 -5.06 -7.18
N LEU A 173 23.17 -4.62 -6.12
CA LEU A 173 22.61 -5.49 -5.09
C LEU A 173 21.55 -6.44 -5.66
N PHE A 174 20.68 -5.95 -6.55
CA PHE A 174 19.70 -6.77 -7.25
C PHE A 174 20.34 -7.84 -8.11
N THR A 175 21.40 -7.48 -8.84
CA THR A 175 22.12 -8.43 -9.68
C THR A 175 22.73 -9.55 -8.82
N ILE A 176 23.34 -9.20 -7.69
CA ILE A 176 23.94 -10.17 -6.77
C ILE A 176 22.87 -11.05 -6.13
N VAL A 177 21.81 -10.45 -5.55
CA VAL A 177 20.73 -11.21 -4.88
C VAL A 177 19.99 -12.09 -5.89
N GLY A 178 19.70 -11.58 -7.08
CA GLY A 178 19.09 -12.34 -8.16
C GLY A 178 19.95 -13.53 -8.58
N ALA A 179 21.27 -13.33 -8.71
CA ALA A 179 22.20 -14.42 -9.00
C ALA A 179 22.23 -15.47 -7.87
N LEU A 180 22.17 -15.05 -6.59
CA LEU A 180 22.12 -15.96 -5.44
C LEU A 180 20.81 -16.75 -5.40
N VAL A 181 19.67 -16.12 -5.67
CA VAL A 181 18.37 -16.79 -5.74
C VAL A 181 18.35 -17.81 -6.88
N LEU A 182 18.88 -17.44 -8.06
CA LEU A 182 18.98 -18.33 -9.20
C LEU A 182 19.91 -19.51 -8.89
N ALA A 183 21.09 -19.25 -8.30
CA ALA A 183 22.02 -20.29 -7.87
C ALA A 183 21.39 -21.23 -6.82
N GLY A 184 20.63 -20.68 -5.87
CA GLY A 184 19.86 -21.46 -4.91
C GLY A 184 18.80 -22.34 -5.58
N GLY A 185 18.05 -21.79 -6.54
CA GLY A 185 17.07 -22.52 -7.33
C GLY A 185 17.68 -23.67 -8.13
N VAL A 186 18.82 -23.44 -8.79
CA VAL A 186 19.59 -24.48 -9.50
C VAL A 186 20.08 -25.55 -8.52
N PHE A 187 20.58 -25.15 -7.35
CA PHE A 187 21.01 -26.09 -6.32
C PHE A 187 19.87 -27.00 -5.84
N PHE A 188 18.67 -26.44 -5.62
CA PHE A 188 17.48 -27.21 -5.30
C PHE A 188 17.08 -28.17 -6.43
N ALA A 189 17.13 -27.71 -7.68
CA ALA A 189 16.77 -28.52 -8.84
C ALA A 189 17.73 -29.72 -9.03
N VAL A 190 19.02 -29.54 -8.80
CA VAL A 190 20.05 -30.57 -9.02
C VAL A 190 20.14 -31.57 -7.85
N ARG A 191 19.67 -31.20 -6.65
CA ARG A 191 19.75 -32.04 -5.45
C ARG A 191 18.34 -32.46 -4.95
N PRO A 192 17.69 -33.46 -5.58
CA PRO A 192 16.35 -33.89 -5.21
C PRO A 192 16.24 -34.51 -3.80
N ASN A 193 17.37 -34.97 -3.23
CA ASN A 193 17.43 -35.59 -1.90
C ASN A 193 17.88 -34.62 -0.79
N LEU A 194 17.67 -33.31 -0.96
CA LEU A 194 17.96 -32.34 0.09
C LEU A 194 17.13 -32.62 1.35
N LYS A 195 17.79 -32.64 2.51
CA LYS A 195 17.11 -32.75 3.80
C LYS A 195 16.18 -31.54 3.95
N LYS A 196 14.93 -31.78 4.34
CA LYS A 196 13.93 -30.73 4.57
C LYS A 196 14.45 -29.61 5.50
N SER A 197 15.25 -29.96 6.50
CA SER A 197 15.86 -28.98 7.42
C SER A 197 16.81 -28.00 6.73
N VAL A 198 17.57 -28.45 5.72
CA VAL A 198 18.48 -27.59 4.95
C VAL A 198 17.68 -26.64 4.06
N ALA A 199 16.63 -27.15 3.41
CA ALA A 199 15.73 -26.34 2.59
C ALA A 199 15.07 -25.22 3.41
N VAL A 200 14.47 -25.60 4.54
CA VAL A 200 13.82 -24.66 5.48
C VAL A 200 14.84 -23.67 6.03
N GLY A 201 16.04 -24.13 6.41
CA GLY A 201 17.10 -23.26 6.92
C GLY A 201 17.53 -22.18 5.93
N LEU A 202 17.74 -22.55 4.66
CA LEU A 202 18.15 -21.60 3.62
C LEU A 202 17.05 -20.55 3.37
N CYS A 203 15.79 -20.98 3.26
CA CYS A 203 14.65 -20.08 3.09
C CYS A 203 14.47 -19.16 4.31
N ALA A 204 14.63 -19.68 5.52
CA ALA A 204 14.51 -18.89 6.74
C ALA A 204 15.61 -17.82 6.84
N ILE A 205 16.87 -18.16 6.54
CA ILE A 205 17.97 -17.19 6.51
C ILE A 205 17.71 -16.10 5.47
N GLY A 206 17.27 -16.47 4.27
CA GLY A 206 16.92 -15.51 3.23
C GLY A 206 15.79 -14.57 3.64
N ALA A 207 14.71 -15.11 4.21
CA ALA A 207 13.58 -14.32 4.70
C ALA A 207 14.00 -13.35 5.83
N VAL A 208 14.76 -13.84 6.81
CA VAL A 208 15.27 -13.00 7.92
C VAL A 208 16.19 -11.90 7.38
N GLY A 209 17.07 -12.22 6.43
CA GLY A 209 17.95 -11.22 5.81
C GLY A 209 17.18 -10.11 5.10
N ILE A 210 16.15 -10.47 4.33
CA ILE A 210 15.29 -9.49 3.65
C ILE A 210 14.53 -8.63 4.66
N VAL A 211 13.94 -9.23 5.70
CA VAL A 211 13.18 -8.50 6.72
C VAL A 211 14.09 -7.56 7.51
N ALA A 212 15.26 -8.03 7.95
CA ALA A 212 16.24 -7.20 8.65
C ALA A 212 16.72 -6.03 7.77
N GLY A 213 17.01 -6.29 6.49
CA GLY A 213 17.33 -5.25 5.52
C GLY A 213 16.18 -4.26 5.32
N GLY A 214 14.94 -4.74 5.28
CA GLY A 214 13.74 -3.91 5.18
C GLY A 214 13.53 -2.99 6.37
N ILE A 215 13.75 -3.49 7.59
CA ILE A 215 13.68 -2.70 8.83
C ILE A 215 14.78 -1.62 8.83
N ALA A 216 16.01 -1.99 8.50
CA ALA A 216 17.11 -1.04 8.38
C ALA A 216 16.83 0.02 7.30
N GLY A 217 16.34 -0.39 6.12
CA GLY A 217 15.95 0.54 5.06
C GLY A 217 14.82 1.47 5.49
N ALA A 218 13.83 0.97 6.23
CA ALA A 218 12.75 1.79 6.77
C ALA A 218 13.27 2.86 7.76
N SER A 219 14.29 2.53 8.57
CA SER A 219 14.90 3.49 9.50
C SER A 219 15.77 4.56 8.81
N VAL A 220 16.34 4.26 7.65
CA VAL A 220 17.14 5.21 6.87
C VAL A 220 16.24 6.17 6.07
N GLY A 221 15.05 5.71 5.67
CA GLY A 221 14.09 6.52 4.93
C GLY A 221 14.28 6.45 3.41
N LYS A 222 13.71 7.42 2.69
CA LYS A 222 13.89 7.54 1.24
C LYS A 222 15.20 8.25 0.94
N ARG A 223 15.92 7.84 -0.09
CA ARG A 223 17.11 8.58 -0.60
C ARG A 223 16.75 10.00 -1.06
N ASP A 224 17.67 10.95 -0.90
CA ASP A 224 17.44 12.39 -1.12
C ASP A 224 16.76 12.73 -2.45
N GLN A 225 17.19 12.07 -3.53
CA GLN A 225 16.62 12.26 -4.88
C GLN A 225 15.11 11.93 -4.95
N LEU A 226 14.61 11.03 -4.11
CA LEU A 226 13.19 10.70 -4.01
C LEU A 226 12.43 11.62 -3.04
N VAL A 227 13.15 12.31 -2.16
CA VAL A 227 12.56 13.31 -1.26
C VAL A 227 12.37 14.61 -2.03
N GLU A 228 13.42 15.10 -2.71
CA GLU A 228 13.37 16.24 -3.63
C GLU A 228 12.27 16.03 -4.69
N ALA A 229 12.21 14.84 -5.29
CA ALA A 229 11.16 14.53 -6.26
C ALA A 229 9.73 14.43 -5.72
N ASN A 230 9.58 14.19 -4.42
CA ASN A 230 8.27 14.18 -3.78
C ASN A 230 7.82 15.58 -3.34
N GLU A 231 8.77 16.51 -3.16
CA GLU A 231 8.50 17.92 -2.82
C GLU A 231 8.23 18.76 -4.07
N GLU A 232 8.95 18.51 -5.17
CA GLU A 232 8.89 19.34 -6.37
C GLU A 232 7.74 18.98 -7.34
N ASP A 233 6.92 17.96 -7.03
CA ASP A 233 5.86 17.41 -7.90
C ASP A 233 6.21 17.54 -9.39
N HIS A 234 7.35 16.94 -9.79
CA HIS A 234 8.00 17.19 -11.08
C HIS A 234 7.12 16.90 -12.32
N PHE A 235 5.92 16.36 -12.12
CA PHE A 235 4.93 16.12 -13.18
C PHE A 235 3.83 17.18 -13.24
N ALA A 236 3.65 17.99 -12.19
CA ALA A 236 2.62 19.02 -12.12
C ALA A 236 3.04 20.34 -12.81
N HIS A 237 4.33 20.67 -12.81
CA HIS A 237 4.82 21.92 -13.40
C HIS A 237 5.89 21.65 -14.47
N LYS A 238 5.52 21.82 -15.74
CA LYS A 238 6.49 21.82 -16.84
C LYS A 238 7.18 23.18 -16.89
N GLU A 239 8.50 23.19 -16.75
CA GLU A 239 9.32 24.39 -16.88
C GLU A 239 9.46 24.78 -18.36
N CYS A 240 8.49 25.53 -18.88
CA CYS A 240 8.42 25.92 -20.29
C CYS A 240 9.22 27.17 -20.67
N GLY A 241 10.23 27.51 -19.86
CA GLY A 241 11.09 28.69 -20.03
C GLY A 241 12.21 28.51 -21.04
N GLU A 242 13.04 29.54 -21.19
CA GLU A 242 14.23 29.54 -22.04
C GLU A 242 15.39 28.74 -21.43
N GLU A 243 15.44 28.63 -20.10
CA GLU A 243 16.49 27.86 -19.44
C GLU A 243 16.22 26.36 -19.48
N LYS A 244 17.29 25.58 -19.53
CA LYS A 244 17.23 24.12 -19.52
C LYS A 244 16.88 23.64 -18.12
N SER A 245 15.73 23.00 -18.00
CA SER A 245 15.26 22.41 -16.75
C SER A 245 16.14 21.23 -16.39
N LYS A 246 16.58 21.19 -15.12
CA LYS A 246 17.37 20.08 -14.57
C LYS A 246 16.63 18.74 -14.66
N TYR A 247 15.30 18.77 -14.53
CA TYR A 247 14.47 17.57 -14.43
C TYR A 247 13.62 17.35 -15.67
N PHE A 248 12.94 18.39 -16.16
CA PHE A 248 12.04 18.25 -17.29
C PHE A 248 12.81 17.94 -18.58
N ASP A 249 13.99 18.54 -18.81
CA ASP A 249 14.79 18.29 -20.02
C ASP A 249 15.84 17.19 -19.86
N PHE A 250 15.81 16.45 -18.75
CA PHE A 250 16.75 15.36 -18.53
C PHE A 250 16.40 14.16 -19.42
N ASN A 251 17.30 13.81 -20.35
CA ASN A 251 17.08 12.80 -21.39
C ASN A 251 15.84 13.09 -22.25
N ALA A 252 15.89 14.20 -22.99
CA ALA A 252 14.79 14.61 -23.87
C ALA A 252 14.35 13.50 -24.84
N GLU A 253 13.03 13.38 -25.01
CA GLU A 253 12.39 12.47 -25.96
C GLU A 253 12.51 13.02 -27.38
N ALA A 254 13.68 12.85 -27.97
CA ALA A 254 14.08 13.56 -29.17
C ALA A 254 13.82 12.81 -30.49
N LYS A 255 13.05 11.71 -30.44
CA LYS A 255 12.73 10.88 -31.60
C LYS A 255 11.25 10.49 -31.61
N VAL A 256 10.54 10.91 -32.64
CA VAL A 256 9.13 10.58 -32.86
C VAL A 256 8.98 9.51 -33.93
N SER A 257 8.36 8.38 -33.57
CA SER A 257 7.98 7.32 -34.53
C SER A 257 6.58 7.51 -35.11
N MET A 258 5.84 8.53 -34.67
CA MET A 258 4.47 8.78 -35.11
C MET A 258 4.41 9.29 -36.55
N ARG A 259 3.93 8.42 -37.45
CA ARG A 259 3.83 8.70 -38.89
C ARG A 259 2.41 8.98 -39.37
N SER A 260 1.40 8.74 -38.53
CA SER A 260 -0.01 8.84 -38.89
C SER A 260 -0.70 9.94 -38.09
N ASN A 261 -1.32 10.86 -38.85
CA ASN A 261 -2.26 11.87 -38.37
C ASN A 261 -1.79 12.86 -37.28
N PRO A 262 -0.57 13.46 -37.35
CA PRO A 262 -0.31 14.68 -36.59
C PRO A 262 -1.21 15.80 -37.10
N MET A 263 -1.80 16.59 -36.20
CA MET A 263 -2.63 17.74 -36.58
C MET A 263 -1.78 18.79 -37.32
N ALA A 264 -0.61 19.08 -36.76
CA ALA A 264 0.36 19.99 -37.34
C ALA A 264 1.79 19.55 -37.02
N THR A 265 2.70 19.89 -37.94
CA THR A 265 4.14 19.85 -37.68
C THR A 265 4.65 21.29 -37.62
N ILE A 266 5.21 21.68 -36.48
CA ILE A 266 5.84 22.98 -36.27
C ILE A 266 7.35 22.80 -36.44
N GLU A 267 7.91 23.52 -37.40
CA GLU A 267 9.34 23.49 -37.69
C GLU A 267 9.97 24.83 -37.28
N PHE A 268 11.10 24.78 -36.58
CA PHE A 268 11.91 25.94 -36.27
C PHE A 268 13.15 25.93 -37.16
N VAL A 269 13.16 26.77 -38.20
CA VAL A 269 14.16 26.76 -39.28
C VAL A 269 14.75 28.16 -39.43
N ASP A 270 16.08 28.27 -39.38
CA ASP A 270 16.82 29.52 -39.50
C ASP A 270 16.28 30.64 -38.58
N GLY A 271 15.91 30.27 -37.34
CA GLY A 271 15.36 31.22 -36.36
C GLY A 271 13.91 31.64 -36.61
N LYS A 272 13.18 30.97 -37.52
CA LYS A 272 11.77 31.26 -37.81
C LYS A 272 10.88 30.07 -37.51
N LEU A 273 9.75 30.34 -36.88
CA LEU A 273 8.76 29.31 -36.53
C LEU A 273 7.70 29.20 -37.64
N GLN A 274 7.50 27.98 -38.15
CA GLN A 274 6.58 27.71 -39.27
C GLN A 274 5.69 26.51 -38.94
N ALA A 275 4.37 26.63 -39.13
CA ALA A 275 3.47 25.50 -39.01
C ALA A 275 3.19 24.87 -40.37
N ARG A 276 3.05 23.55 -40.41
CA ARG A 276 2.57 22.80 -41.56
C ARG A 276 1.41 21.92 -41.11
N GLU A 277 0.19 22.34 -41.45
CA GLU A 277 -1.02 21.57 -41.23
C GLU A 277 -1.14 20.43 -42.27
N LEU A 278 -1.75 19.32 -41.86
CA LEU A 278 -1.94 18.18 -42.74
C LEU A 278 -2.77 18.56 -43.97
N GLY A 279 -2.22 18.36 -45.17
CA GLY A 279 -2.89 18.66 -46.43
C GLY A 279 -2.62 20.04 -47.02
N LEU A 280 -1.91 20.93 -46.30
CA LEU A 280 -1.45 22.22 -46.83
C LEU A 280 0.01 22.13 -47.28
N LYS A 281 0.31 22.62 -48.49
CA LYS A 281 1.67 22.65 -49.04
C LYS A 281 2.49 23.85 -48.55
N THR A 282 1.82 24.94 -48.22
CA THR A 282 2.43 26.19 -47.79
C THR A 282 2.46 26.27 -46.26
N PRO A 283 3.58 26.69 -45.67
CA PRO A 283 3.63 26.96 -44.23
C PRO A 283 2.62 28.05 -43.83
N THR A 284 2.04 27.91 -42.65
CA THR A 284 1.09 28.87 -42.07
C THR A 284 1.62 29.43 -40.76
N THR A 285 1.17 30.64 -40.42
CA THR A 285 1.44 31.32 -39.14
C THR A 285 0.24 31.25 -38.20
N ARG A 286 -0.83 30.59 -38.62
CA ARG A 286 -2.04 30.35 -37.85
C ARG A 286 -2.51 28.93 -38.09
N ILE A 287 -2.91 28.24 -37.03
CA ILE A 287 -3.44 26.88 -37.08
C ILE A 287 -4.75 26.78 -36.31
N THR A 288 -5.61 25.86 -36.70
CA THR A 288 -6.88 25.60 -35.99
C THR A 288 -6.82 24.28 -35.25
N LEU A 289 -7.02 24.32 -33.93
CA LEU A 289 -7.01 23.16 -33.05
C LEU A 289 -8.42 22.89 -32.53
N GLN A 290 -8.84 21.63 -32.51
CA GLN A 290 -10.14 21.24 -31.97
C GLN A 290 -10.17 21.35 -30.44
N LYS A 291 -11.28 21.85 -29.88
CA LYS A 291 -11.44 21.85 -28.42
C LYS A 291 -11.69 20.45 -27.86
N SER A 292 -11.29 20.24 -26.61
CA SER A 292 -11.58 19.06 -25.79
C SER A 292 -11.20 17.72 -26.42
N ASN A 293 -10.20 17.72 -27.29
CA ASN A 293 -9.59 16.52 -27.87
C ASN A 293 -8.09 16.52 -27.61
N ASP A 294 -7.49 15.34 -27.56
CA ASP A 294 -6.04 15.19 -27.45
C ASP A 294 -5.43 15.37 -28.84
N ILE A 295 -4.67 16.44 -28.99
CA ILE A 295 -4.14 16.87 -30.28
C ILE A 295 -2.64 16.65 -30.35
N PRO A 296 -2.17 15.76 -31.24
CA PRO A 296 -0.75 15.58 -31.48
C PRO A 296 -0.18 16.69 -32.38
N VAL A 297 0.83 17.41 -31.88
CA VAL A 297 1.62 18.40 -32.61
C VAL A 297 3.09 17.97 -32.58
N ILE A 298 3.72 17.85 -33.73
CA ILE A 298 5.14 17.49 -33.81
C ILE A 298 5.97 18.77 -33.86
N PHE A 299 6.94 18.92 -32.97
CA PHE A 299 7.97 19.94 -33.05
C PHE A 299 9.23 19.38 -33.70
N ARG A 300 9.82 20.13 -34.63
CA ARG A 300 11.10 19.81 -35.28
C ARG A 300 12.04 20.97 -35.15
N ASN A 301 13.17 20.74 -34.52
CA ASN A 301 14.22 21.74 -34.45
C ASN A 301 15.17 21.56 -35.64
N LYS A 302 15.30 22.58 -36.49
CA LYS A 302 16.27 22.64 -37.60
C LYS A 302 17.14 23.88 -37.51
N THR A 303 17.21 24.48 -36.33
CA THR A 303 18.05 25.64 -36.04
C THR A 303 19.10 25.21 -35.04
N GLU A 304 20.32 25.75 -35.18
CA GLU A 304 21.42 25.46 -34.27
C GLU A 304 21.03 25.78 -32.80
N GLY A 305 21.43 24.92 -31.88
CA GLY A 305 21.12 25.02 -30.45
C GLY A 305 19.95 24.16 -29.98
N GLU A 306 19.78 24.08 -28.66
CA GLU A 306 18.68 23.37 -28.02
C GLU A 306 17.47 24.29 -27.90
N HIS A 307 16.34 23.87 -28.47
CA HIS A 307 15.11 24.67 -28.48
C HIS A 307 13.92 23.82 -28.01
N ARG A 308 12.94 24.48 -27.40
CA ARG A 308 11.64 23.87 -27.06
C ARG A 308 10.49 24.62 -27.71
N LEU A 309 9.40 23.91 -27.95
CA LEU A 309 8.13 24.50 -28.36
C LEU A 309 7.24 24.68 -27.13
N THR A 310 6.78 25.91 -26.89
CA THR A 310 5.83 26.22 -25.81
C THR A 310 4.50 26.69 -26.38
N LEU A 311 3.41 26.10 -25.88
CA LEU A 311 2.03 26.52 -26.10
C LEU A 311 1.56 27.35 -24.91
N PHE A 312 1.14 28.58 -25.17
CA PHE A 312 0.29 29.35 -24.28
C PHE A 312 -1.17 29.12 -24.69
N TYR A 313 -2.01 28.65 -23.75
CA TYR A 313 -3.42 28.32 -24.02
C TYR A 313 -4.40 28.91 -22.98
N GLY A 314 -4.03 30.08 -22.45
CA GLY A 314 -4.91 30.92 -21.63
C GLY A 314 -4.42 31.05 -20.21
N GLU A 315 -5.35 31.41 -19.33
CA GLU A 315 -5.06 31.80 -17.95
C GLU A 315 -6.06 31.11 -17.01
N LYS A 316 -5.61 30.79 -15.80
CA LYS A 316 -6.41 30.16 -14.76
C LYS A 316 -6.24 30.91 -13.45
N GLU A 317 -7.35 31.28 -12.82
CA GLU A 317 -7.33 31.82 -11.47
C GLU A 317 -7.10 30.68 -10.47
N VAL A 318 -6.02 30.79 -9.68
CA VAL A 318 -5.61 29.76 -8.71
C VAL A 318 -6.02 30.19 -7.29
N GLN A 319 -6.02 31.49 -7.02
CA GLN A 319 -6.50 32.13 -5.80
C GLN A 319 -7.12 33.49 -6.16
N GLU A 320 -7.90 34.07 -5.26
CA GLU A 320 -8.61 35.34 -5.49
C GLU A 320 -7.64 36.44 -5.96
N GLY A 321 -7.72 36.81 -7.24
CA GLY A 321 -6.84 37.81 -7.87
C GLY A 321 -5.45 37.32 -8.33
N VAL A 322 -5.13 36.02 -8.17
CA VAL A 322 -3.89 35.41 -8.69
C VAL A 322 -4.20 34.56 -9.92
N VAL A 323 -3.80 35.09 -11.07
CA VAL A 323 -3.98 34.46 -12.38
C VAL A 323 -2.66 33.84 -12.82
N GLU A 324 -2.67 32.53 -13.09
CA GLU A 324 -1.54 31.78 -13.62
C GLU A 324 -1.72 31.54 -15.12
N GLU A 325 -0.66 31.80 -15.89
CA GLU A 325 -0.66 31.50 -17.32
C GLU A 325 -0.52 29.98 -17.55
N LEU A 326 -1.38 29.44 -18.41
CA LEU A 326 -1.37 28.03 -18.76
C LEU A 326 -0.40 27.78 -19.91
N HIS A 327 0.70 27.10 -19.58
CA HIS A 327 1.74 26.70 -20.52
C HIS A 327 1.81 25.18 -20.66
N ASN A 328 2.09 24.70 -21.87
CA ASN A 328 2.43 23.31 -22.13
C ASN A 328 3.53 23.27 -23.18
N CYS A 329 4.59 22.52 -22.95
CA CYS A 329 5.76 22.54 -23.81
C CYS A 329 6.34 21.15 -24.07
N THR A 330 7.16 21.09 -25.12
CA THR A 330 8.13 20.01 -25.34
C THR A 330 9.35 20.21 -24.44
N GLN A 331 10.18 19.18 -24.35
CA GLN A 331 11.52 19.32 -23.80
C GLN A 331 12.39 20.09 -24.80
N MET A 332 13.55 20.54 -24.33
CA MET A 332 14.60 21.04 -25.20
C MET A 332 15.20 19.90 -26.03
N ILE A 333 15.25 20.09 -27.34
CA ILE A 333 15.81 19.14 -28.29
C ILE A 333 16.88 19.80 -29.16
N GLU A 334 17.90 19.04 -29.57
CA GLU A 334 19.01 19.49 -30.40
C GLU A 334 18.57 19.72 -31.87
N GLU A 335 19.48 20.27 -32.68
CA GLU A 335 19.25 20.43 -34.12
C GLU A 335 19.09 19.07 -34.81
N GLY A 336 18.05 18.95 -35.64
CA GLY A 336 17.73 17.74 -36.39
C GLY A 336 16.82 16.76 -35.62
N GLU A 337 16.50 17.04 -34.37
CA GLU A 337 15.64 16.21 -33.54
C GLU A 337 14.14 16.58 -33.67
N GLU A 338 13.27 15.65 -33.28
CA GLU A 338 11.82 15.84 -33.32
C GLU A 338 11.17 15.35 -32.03
N GLN A 339 10.20 16.08 -31.50
CA GLN A 339 9.44 15.70 -30.31
C GLN A 339 7.93 15.85 -30.52
N LEU A 340 7.16 14.97 -29.91
CA LEU A 340 5.71 15.01 -29.92
C LEU A 340 5.20 15.80 -28.71
N LEU A 341 4.36 16.79 -28.97
CA LEU A 341 3.56 17.47 -27.97
C LEU A 341 2.09 17.04 -28.10
N ILE A 342 1.52 16.48 -27.03
CA ILE A 342 0.08 16.22 -26.94
C ILE A 342 -0.54 17.35 -26.12
N VAL A 343 -1.51 18.04 -26.72
CA VAL A 343 -2.22 19.16 -26.09
C VAL A 343 -3.72 18.89 -26.06
N ARG A 344 -4.36 19.25 -24.96
CA ARG A 344 -5.81 19.26 -24.82
C ARG A 344 -6.24 20.63 -24.33
N ILE A 345 -7.05 21.31 -25.13
CA ILE A 345 -7.51 22.67 -24.83
C ILE A 345 -9.03 22.63 -24.69
N ASP A 346 -9.54 22.83 -23.48
CA ASP A 346 -10.98 22.73 -23.20
C ASP A 346 -11.72 24.06 -23.41
N LYS A 347 -11.02 25.19 -23.29
CA LYS A 347 -11.60 26.53 -23.48
C LYS A 347 -11.39 27.01 -24.92
N PRO A 348 -12.40 27.63 -25.55
CA PRO A 348 -12.21 28.21 -26.87
C PRO A 348 -11.33 29.46 -26.79
N SER A 349 -10.60 29.78 -27.85
CA SER A 349 -9.65 30.90 -27.85
C SER A 349 -10.35 32.26 -27.69
N VAL A 350 -11.65 32.36 -28.02
CA VAL A 350 -12.47 33.56 -27.80
C VAL A 350 -12.79 33.83 -26.33
N ALA A 351 -12.63 32.84 -25.46
CA ALA A 351 -12.85 32.99 -24.02
C ALA A 351 -11.57 33.42 -23.27
N SER A 352 -10.46 33.62 -23.99
CA SER A 352 -9.18 34.07 -23.45
C SER A 352 -8.94 35.53 -23.84
N GLU A 353 -8.41 36.33 -22.91
CA GLU A 353 -8.05 37.72 -23.19
C GLU A 353 -6.85 37.83 -24.14
N LYS A 354 -5.89 36.89 -23.98
CA LYS A 354 -4.71 36.78 -24.84
C LYS A 354 -4.91 35.67 -25.88
N PRO A 355 -4.43 35.86 -27.13
CA PRO A 355 -4.49 34.83 -28.16
C PRO A 355 -3.61 33.63 -27.78
N TYR A 356 -4.13 32.42 -28.01
CA TYR A 356 -3.32 31.22 -27.85
C TYR A 356 -2.22 31.19 -28.90
N LYS A 357 -1.04 30.74 -28.53
CA LYS A 357 0.11 30.76 -29.42
C LYS A 357 1.13 29.69 -29.10
N PHE A 358 1.73 29.17 -30.17
CA PHE A 358 2.98 28.45 -30.09
C PHE A 358 4.16 29.41 -30.27
N TYR A 359 5.20 29.26 -29.46
CA TYR A 359 6.42 30.06 -29.56
C TYR A 359 7.62 29.25 -29.07
N VAL A 360 8.82 29.73 -29.41
CA VAL A 360 10.08 29.23 -28.88
C VAL A 360 10.57 30.24 -27.84
N PRO A 361 10.74 29.85 -26.56
CA PRO A 361 11.30 30.73 -25.54
C PRO A 361 12.67 31.29 -25.97
N GLY A 362 12.96 32.55 -25.63
CA GLY A 362 14.22 33.23 -26.01
C GLY A 362 14.25 33.81 -27.43
N VAL A 363 13.24 33.54 -28.26
CA VAL A 363 13.18 34.02 -29.66
C VAL A 363 12.09 35.08 -29.80
N GLU A 364 12.49 36.35 -29.87
CA GLU A 364 11.55 37.47 -29.99
C GLU A 364 10.82 37.51 -31.34
N GLY A 365 9.53 37.84 -31.30
CA GLY A 365 8.71 38.12 -32.49
C GLY A 365 8.32 36.90 -33.33
N GLN A 366 8.65 35.67 -32.90
CA GLN A 366 8.26 34.44 -33.59
C GLN A 366 7.16 33.70 -32.82
N SER A 367 5.96 33.65 -33.38
CA SER A 367 4.85 32.87 -32.83
C SER A 367 3.88 32.41 -33.91
N ILE A 368 3.25 31.25 -33.67
CA ILE A 368 2.13 30.76 -34.48
C ILE A 368 0.85 30.95 -33.67
N GLU A 369 -0.13 31.66 -34.22
CA GLU A 369 -1.44 31.86 -33.60
C GLU A 369 -2.23 30.53 -33.61
N VAL A 370 -2.83 30.19 -32.48
CA VAL A 370 -3.64 28.99 -32.31
C VAL A 370 -5.10 29.40 -32.14
N PHE A 371 -5.94 29.01 -33.09
CA PHE A 371 -7.37 29.23 -33.00
C PHE A 371 -8.07 27.97 -32.48
N VAL A 372 -8.89 28.11 -31.43
CA VAL A 372 -9.68 27.01 -30.86
C VAL A 372 -11.16 27.42 -30.89
N PRO A 373 -12.02 26.69 -31.62
CA PRO A 373 -13.41 27.08 -31.87
C PRO A 373 -14.37 26.85 -30.69
#